data_AF-A0AAD7QKY7-F1
#
_entry.id   AF-A0AAD7QKY7-F1
#
_cell.length_a   1.000
_cell.length_b   1.000
_cell.length_c   1.000
_cell.angle_alpha   90.00
_cell.angle_beta   90.00
_cell.angle_gamma   90.00
#
_symmetry.space_group_name_H-M   'P 1'
#
loop_
_entity.id
_entity.type
_entity.pdbx_description
1 polymer ?
#
loop_
_entity_poly.entity_id
_entity_poly.type
_entity_poly.pdbx_seq_one_letter_code
_entity_poly.pdbx_strand_id
1 'polypeptide(L)'
;MDSTTALQIAVLINSPSFNEFCHAVRQSFSDAFRIVAPAAQVDFYDPVVEGYFPRPQDCDLIVLSGGKADASSSEPWVLKLLDFVRVAARDSPRTQIMGICFGHQTVARAFGGEVAAVSTGPIAAIQDVNLTEVGKKFFPFAANSGYYVHPEFQNDLVKKLLLEEDDVYNGNSSRQQLELEVRKLDQSMDGIDLLRRVIQWVKE
;
A
#
# COMPACT_ATOMS: atom_id res chain seq x y z
N MET A 1 -31.29 -8.79 12.36
CA MET A 1 -30.23 -8.45 13.32
C MET A 1 -28.94 -8.54 12.54
N ASP A 2 -28.48 -7.45 11.94
CA ASP A 2 -27.15 -7.41 11.31
C ASP A 2 -26.12 -7.40 12.44
N SER A 3 -25.62 -8.57 12.80
CA SER A 3 -24.33 -8.64 13.49
C SER A 3 -23.26 -8.43 12.43
N THR A 4 -23.02 -7.18 12.04
CA THR A 4 -21.84 -6.85 11.25
C THR A 4 -20.63 -7.11 12.11
N THR A 5 -20.08 -8.32 12.00
CA THR A 5 -18.79 -8.68 12.60
C THR A 5 -17.74 -7.67 12.13
N ALA A 6 -16.93 -7.20 13.07
CA ALA A 6 -15.81 -6.31 12.80
C ALA A 6 -14.92 -6.90 11.71
N LEU A 7 -14.62 -6.11 10.66
CA LEU A 7 -13.68 -6.55 9.61
C LEU A 7 -12.33 -6.87 10.23
N GLN A 8 -11.75 -8.00 9.84
CA GLN A 8 -10.41 -8.42 10.23
C GLN A 8 -9.43 -8.02 9.14
N ILE A 9 -8.62 -7.00 9.42
CA ILE A 9 -7.66 -6.43 8.48
C ILE A 9 -6.24 -6.73 8.97
N ALA A 10 -5.47 -7.43 8.14
CA ALA A 10 -4.05 -7.66 8.39
C ALA A 10 -3.21 -6.73 7.50
N VAL A 11 -2.29 -5.99 8.10
CA VAL A 11 -1.33 -5.13 7.38
C VAL A 11 0.08 -5.70 7.55
N LEU A 12 0.67 -6.16 6.45
CA LEU A 12 2.03 -6.68 6.38
C LEU A 12 2.98 -5.52 6.06
N ILE A 13 3.84 -5.18 7.02
CA ILE A 13 4.83 -4.10 6.90
C ILE A 13 6.08 -4.65 6.20
N ASN A 14 6.23 -4.36 4.91
CA ASN A 14 7.29 -4.88 4.05
C ASN A 14 8.58 -4.04 4.11
N SER A 15 8.93 -3.56 5.30
CA SER A 15 10.15 -2.78 5.57
C SER A 15 10.79 -3.22 6.88
N PRO A 16 12.13 -3.21 7.01
CA PRO A 16 12.79 -3.62 8.26
C PRO A 16 12.36 -2.78 9.47
N SER A 17 11.92 -3.45 10.53
CA SER A 17 11.14 -2.91 11.67
C SER A 17 11.87 -1.99 12.67
N PHE A 18 12.96 -1.32 12.30
CA PHE A 18 13.80 -0.59 13.26
C PHE A 18 14.02 0.90 12.98
N ASN A 19 13.14 1.56 12.21
CA ASN A 19 13.18 3.00 11.99
C ASN A 19 11.84 3.70 12.28
N GLU A 20 11.89 5.00 12.59
CA GLU A 20 10.70 5.84 12.82
C GLU A 20 9.68 5.74 11.67
N PHE A 21 10.17 5.49 10.47
CA PHE A 21 9.37 5.27 9.27
C PHE A 21 8.36 4.12 9.43
N CYS A 22 8.76 2.98 9.98
CA CYS A 22 7.83 1.85 10.19
C CYS A 22 6.68 2.21 11.16
N HIS A 23 6.98 2.97 12.21
CA HIS A 23 5.94 3.48 13.13
C HIS A 23 4.98 4.44 12.41
N ALA A 24 5.52 5.33 11.59
CA ALA A 24 4.71 6.31 10.86
C ALA A 24 3.80 5.63 9.80
N VAL A 25 4.27 4.57 9.14
CA VAL A 25 3.44 3.76 8.22
C VAL A 25 2.32 3.05 8.98
N ARG A 26 2.63 2.39 10.11
CA ARG A 26 1.60 1.74 10.95
C ARG A 26 0.54 2.74 11.43
N GLN A 27 0.97 3.92 11.84
CA GLN A 27 0.07 4.98 12.27
C GLN A 27 -0.81 5.47 11.11
N SER A 28 -0.24 5.67 9.92
CA SER A 28 -0.97 6.09 8.73
C SER A 28 -2.08 5.11 8.34
N PHE A 29 -1.79 3.80 8.31
CA PHE A 29 -2.82 2.77 8.09
C PHE A 29 -3.89 2.77 9.19
N SER A 30 -3.47 2.86 10.46
CA SER A 30 -4.40 2.87 11.59
C SER A 30 -5.38 4.04 11.50
N ASP A 31 -4.89 5.24 11.18
CA ASP A 31 -5.71 6.45 11.06
C ASP A 31 -6.63 6.38 9.84
N ALA A 32 -6.13 5.90 8.70
CA ALA A 32 -6.93 5.73 7.49
C ALA A 32 -8.07 4.72 7.69
N PHE A 33 -7.78 3.54 8.28
CA PHE A 33 -8.81 2.53 8.55
C PHE A 33 -9.80 2.97 9.62
N ARG A 34 -9.38 3.76 10.62
CA ARG A 34 -10.31 4.34 11.61
C ARG A 34 -11.35 5.24 10.96
N ILE A 35 -10.99 5.94 9.88
CA ILE A 35 -11.91 6.81 9.13
C ILE A 35 -12.89 5.98 8.29
N VAL A 36 -12.41 4.98 7.55
CA VAL A 36 -13.24 4.26 6.57
C VAL A 36 -13.96 3.03 7.15
N ALA A 37 -13.46 2.47 8.24
CA ALA A 37 -13.94 1.25 8.88
C ALA A 37 -13.70 1.30 10.41
N PRO A 38 -14.38 2.19 11.16
CA PRO A 38 -14.10 2.43 12.58
C PRO A 38 -14.30 1.22 13.50
N ALA A 39 -15.07 0.23 13.06
CA ALA A 39 -15.29 -1.02 13.79
C ALA A 39 -14.33 -2.14 13.37
N ALA A 40 -13.44 -1.92 12.40
CA ALA A 40 -12.49 -2.94 11.97
C ALA A 40 -11.41 -3.19 13.03
N GLN A 41 -10.99 -4.45 13.15
CA GLN A 41 -9.77 -4.83 13.84
C GLN A 41 -8.62 -4.79 12.83
N VAL A 42 -7.56 -4.05 13.17
CA VAL A 42 -6.38 -3.88 12.32
C VAL A 42 -5.17 -4.40 13.05
N ASP A 43 -4.59 -5.50 12.54
CA ASP A 43 -3.41 -6.14 13.11
C ASP A 43 -2.21 -6.00 12.16
N PHE A 44 -1.02 -5.76 12.72
CA PHE A 44 0.20 -5.54 11.95
C PHE A 44 1.14 -6.74 12.05
N TYR A 45 1.71 -7.11 10.90
CA TYR A 45 2.59 -8.27 10.75
C TYR A 45 3.93 -7.85 10.15
N ASP A 46 5.01 -8.49 10.59
CA ASP A 46 6.36 -8.27 10.10
C ASP A 46 6.86 -9.51 9.33
N PRO A 47 6.70 -9.55 8.00
CA PRO A 47 7.22 -10.64 7.18
C PRO A 47 8.74 -10.57 6.98
N VAL A 48 9.39 -9.44 7.27
CA VAL A 48 10.79 -9.16 6.91
C VAL A 48 11.75 -9.68 7.98
N VAL A 49 11.56 -9.25 9.23
CA VAL A 49 12.46 -9.58 10.34
C VAL A 49 11.92 -10.77 11.14
N GLU A 50 10.67 -10.69 11.57
CA GLU A 50 10.05 -11.75 12.39
C GLU A 50 9.58 -12.93 11.53
N GLY A 51 9.31 -12.70 10.25
CA GLY A 51 8.71 -13.70 9.37
C GLY A 51 7.31 -14.11 9.82
N TYR A 52 6.58 -13.19 10.46
CA TYR A 52 5.26 -13.42 11.00
C TYR A 52 4.20 -13.07 9.96
N PHE A 53 3.24 -13.98 9.76
CA PHE A 53 2.15 -13.85 8.79
C PHE A 53 0.82 -14.15 9.47
N PRO A 54 -0.28 -13.49 9.05
CA PRO A 54 -1.61 -13.87 9.50
C PRO A 54 -1.99 -15.23 8.93
N ARG A 55 -3.01 -15.87 9.51
CA ARG A 55 -3.71 -16.96 8.82
C ARG A 55 -4.70 -16.33 7.84
N PRO A 56 -4.55 -16.54 6.51
CA PRO A 56 -5.37 -15.81 5.55
C PRO A 56 -6.88 -15.96 5.77
N GLN A 57 -7.33 -17.17 6.13
CA GLN A 57 -8.75 -17.46 6.37
C GLN A 57 -9.38 -16.71 7.55
N ASP A 58 -8.58 -16.10 8.42
CA ASP A 58 -9.07 -15.26 9.54
C ASP A 58 -9.19 -13.79 9.13
N CYS A 59 -8.77 -13.42 7.92
CA CYS A 59 -8.75 -12.05 7.45
C CYS A 59 -9.81 -11.83 6.37
N ASP A 60 -10.48 -10.68 6.44
CA ASP A 60 -11.31 -10.17 5.35
C ASP A 60 -10.44 -9.42 4.32
N LEU A 61 -9.40 -8.72 4.79
CA LEU A 61 -8.46 -7.96 3.97
C LEU A 61 -7.02 -8.16 4.44
N ILE A 62 -6.14 -8.49 3.50
CA ILE A 62 -4.69 -8.49 3.67
C ILE A 62 -4.13 -7.33 2.86
N VAL A 63 -3.37 -6.45 3.51
CA VAL A 63 -2.68 -5.31 2.90
C VAL A 63 -1.18 -5.56 2.92
N LEU A 64 -0.55 -5.55 1.75
CA LEU A 64 0.90 -5.54 1.61
C LEU A 64 1.36 -4.09 1.44
N SER A 65 2.06 -3.54 2.44
CA SER A 65 2.58 -2.18 2.38
C SER A 65 3.64 -2.03 1.29
N GLY A 66 3.98 -0.79 0.98
CA GLY A 66 5.20 -0.43 0.30
C GLY A 66 6.44 -0.73 1.14
N GLY A 67 7.59 -0.49 0.53
CA GLY A 67 8.90 -0.65 1.15
C GLY A 67 10.01 -0.35 0.15
N LYS A 68 11.23 -0.21 0.68
CA LYS A 68 12.44 0.07 -0.11
C LYS A 68 13.11 -1.20 -0.67
N ALA A 69 12.55 -2.37 -0.34
CA ALA A 69 13.04 -3.64 -0.82
C ALA A 69 12.80 -3.82 -2.33
N ASP A 70 13.61 -4.67 -2.95
CA ASP A 70 13.41 -5.08 -4.34
C ASP A 70 12.45 -6.27 -4.40
N ALA A 71 11.24 -6.07 -4.93
CA ALA A 71 10.23 -7.11 -5.08
C ALA A 71 10.65 -8.21 -6.08
N SER A 72 11.64 -7.95 -6.94
CA SER A 72 12.21 -8.94 -7.86
C SER A 72 13.30 -9.81 -7.21
N SER A 73 13.76 -9.46 -6.00
CA SER A 73 14.86 -10.14 -5.33
C SER A 73 14.54 -11.61 -5.01
N SER A 74 15.61 -12.39 -4.79
CA SER A 74 15.51 -13.78 -4.34
C SER A 74 15.81 -13.92 -2.84
N GLU A 75 15.66 -12.83 -2.07
CA GLU A 75 15.82 -12.90 -0.63
C GLU A 75 14.79 -13.86 -0.01
N PRO A 76 15.17 -14.66 1.00
CA PRO A 76 14.29 -15.68 1.55
C PRO A 76 12.92 -15.16 2.03
N TRP A 77 12.87 -13.94 2.59
CA TRP A 77 11.61 -13.35 3.07
C TRP A 77 10.71 -12.93 1.91
N VAL A 78 11.25 -12.42 0.79
CA VAL A 78 10.49 -12.09 -0.42
C VAL A 78 9.89 -13.36 -1.01
N LEU A 79 10.68 -14.44 -1.12
CA LEU A 79 10.19 -15.71 -1.64
C LEU A 79 9.07 -16.31 -0.76
N LYS A 80 9.20 -16.20 0.56
CA LYS A 80 8.14 -16.60 1.51
C LYS A 80 6.88 -15.75 1.35
N LEU A 81 7.03 -14.44 1.17
CA LEU A 81 5.89 -13.54 0.96
C LEU A 81 5.15 -13.85 -0.36
N LEU A 82 5.87 -14.18 -1.43
CA LEU A 82 5.26 -14.63 -2.69
C LEU A 82 4.47 -15.94 -2.51
N ASP A 83 5.03 -16.91 -1.78
CA ASP A 83 4.34 -18.16 -1.49
C ASP A 83 3.08 -17.91 -0.64
N PHE A 84 3.19 -17.07 0.39
CA PHE A 84 2.07 -16.64 1.21
C PHE A 84 0.94 -16.03 0.37
N VAL A 85 1.24 -15.10 -0.56
CA VAL A 85 0.23 -14.50 -1.46
C VAL A 85 -0.46 -15.57 -2.32
N ARG A 86 0.30 -16.53 -2.88
CA ARG A 86 -0.26 -17.62 -3.68
C ARG A 86 -1.17 -18.52 -2.87
N VAL A 87 -0.74 -18.89 -1.65
CA VAL A 87 -1.51 -19.72 -0.72
C VAL A 87 -2.79 -19.00 -0.29
N ALA A 88 -2.70 -17.73 0.12
CA ALA A 88 -3.85 -16.93 0.52
C ALA A 88 -4.90 -16.84 -0.61
N ALA A 89 -4.46 -16.51 -1.83
CA ALA A 89 -5.38 -16.38 -2.97
C ALA A 89 -6.03 -17.71 -3.38
N ARG A 90 -5.33 -18.84 -3.24
CA ARG A 90 -5.84 -20.16 -3.60
C ARG A 90 -6.75 -20.75 -2.53
N ASP A 91 -6.35 -20.65 -1.26
CA ASP A 91 -6.94 -21.42 -0.17
C ASP A 91 -7.91 -20.59 0.68
N SER A 92 -7.91 -19.25 0.53
CA SER A 92 -8.82 -18.33 1.25
C SER A 92 -9.56 -17.39 0.28
N PRO A 93 -10.47 -17.91 -0.55
CA PRO A 93 -11.12 -17.15 -1.63
C PRO A 93 -12.03 -16.01 -1.16
N ARG A 94 -12.31 -15.91 0.15
CA ARG A 94 -13.06 -14.80 0.75
C ARG A 94 -12.17 -13.65 1.22
N THR A 95 -10.86 -13.88 1.31
CA THR A 95 -9.90 -12.88 1.77
C THR A 95 -9.41 -12.07 0.60
N GLN A 96 -9.61 -10.75 0.66
CA GLN A 96 -9.10 -9.86 -0.36
C GLN A 96 -7.64 -9.49 -0.10
N ILE A 97 -6.87 -9.30 -1.18
CA ILE A 97 -5.46 -8.90 -1.10
C ILE A 97 -5.29 -7.56 -1.82
N MET A 98 -4.75 -6.57 -1.11
CA MET A 98 -4.37 -5.27 -1.65
C MET A 98 -2.86 -5.08 -1.50
N GLY A 99 -2.18 -4.70 -2.58
CA GLY A 99 -0.76 -4.39 -2.56
C GLY A 99 -0.49 -2.93 -2.92
N ILE A 100 0.45 -2.29 -2.23
CA ILE A 100 0.83 -0.88 -2.45
C ILE A 100 2.33 -0.81 -2.70
N CYS A 101 2.78 -0.08 -3.74
CA CYS A 101 4.20 0.01 -4.11
C CYS A 101 4.87 -1.39 -4.19
N PHE A 102 5.87 -1.70 -3.36
CA PHE A 102 6.44 -3.06 -3.25
C PHE A 102 5.36 -4.17 -3.16
N GLY A 103 4.29 -3.94 -2.42
CA GLY A 103 3.19 -4.89 -2.27
C GLY A 103 2.46 -5.19 -3.59
N HIS A 104 2.21 -4.20 -4.45
CA HIS A 104 1.52 -4.46 -5.74
C HIS A 104 2.43 -5.24 -6.71
N GLN A 105 3.73 -4.93 -6.69
CA GLN A 105 4.75 -5.67 -7.46
C GLN A 105 4.83 -7.12 -6.98
N THR A 106 4.79 -7.33 -5.67
CA THR A 106 4.77 -8.66 -5.05
C THR A 106 3.55 -9.46 -5.49
N VAL A 107 2.35 -8.86 -5.47
CA VAL A 107 1.12 -9.52 -5.95
C VAL A 107 1.23 -9.87 -7.43
N ALA A 108 1.71 -8.94 -8.26
CA ALA A 108 1.91 -9.20 -9.70
C ALA A 108 2.89 -10.36 -9.93
N ARG A 109 4.04 -10.36 -9.27
CA ARG A 109 5.05 -11.43 -9.36
C ARG A 109 4.54 -12.77 -8.84
N ALA A 110 3.75 -12.77 -7.77
CA ALA A 110 3.16 -14.00 -7.22
C ALA A 110 2.28 -14.72 -8.26
N PHE A 111 1.60 -13.95 -9.11
CA PHE A 111 0.72 -14.45 -10.18
C PHE A 111 1.38 -14.52 -11.57
N GLY A 112 2.72 -14.47 -11.63
CA GLY A 112 3.47 -14.71 -12.86
C GLY A 112 3.75 -13.45 -13.70
N GLY A 113 3.46 -12.26 -13.18
CA GLY A 113 3.89 -11.01 -13.77
C GLY A 113 5.41 -10.77 -13.63
N GLU A 114 5.94 -9.92 -14.50
CA GLU A 114 7.35 -9.49 -14.45
C GLU A 114 7.49 -8.18 -13.67
N VAL A 115 8.48 -8.13 -12.78
CA VAL A 115 8.88 -6.91 -12.06
C VAL A 115 10.29 -6.58 -12.49
N ALA A 116 10.48 -5.37 -13.03
CA ALA A 116 11.76 -4.90 -13.54
C ALA A 116 12.01 -3.44 -13.17
N ALA A 117 13.28 -3.06 -13.14
CA ALA A 117 13.66 -1.67 -12.97
C ALA A 117 13.23 -0.84 -14.18
N VAL A 118 12.67 0.33 -13.91
CA VAL A 118 12.37 1.35 -14.92
C VAL A 118 13.67 2.04 -15.36
N SER A 119 13.81 2.28 -16.67
CA SER A 119 15.03 2.86 -17.26
C SER A 119 15.34 4.28 -16.79
N THR A 120 14.36 5.02 -16.27
CA THR A 120 14.54 6.37 -15.73
C THR A 120 15.05 6.40 -14.29
N GLY A 121 15.26 5.23 -13.67
CA GLY A 121 15.63 5.12 -12.26
C GLY A 121 14.44 5.35 -11.32
N PRO A 122 14.70 5.46 -9.99
CA PRO A 122 13.67 5.66 -8.97
C PRO A 122 12.84 6.92 -9.21
N ILE A 123 11.52 6.81 -8.96
CA ILE A 123 10.56 7.90 -9.17
C ILE A 123 9.94 8.26 -7.82
N ALA A 124 10.25 9.46 -7.32
CA ALA A 124 9.58 10.10 -6.19
C ALA A 124 8.82 11.33 -6.70
N ALA A 125 7.57 11.14 -7.14
CA ALA A 125 6.75 12.18 -7.73
C ALA A 125 5.25 11.92 -7.51
N ILE A 126 4.46 12.99 -7.50
CA ILE A 126 3.00 12.92 -7.58
C ILE A 126 2.64 13.04 -9.06
N GLN A 127 2.15 11.93 -9.62
CA GLN A 127 1.82 11.80 -11.04
C GLN A 127 0.35 11.47 -11.26
N ASP A 128 -0.17 11.95 -12.38
CA ASP A 128 -1.49 11.58 -12.85
C ASP A 128 -1.49 10.16 -13.40
N VAL A 129 -2.40 9.33 -12.90
CA VAL A 129 -2.59 7.95 -13.38
C VAL A 129 -3.91 7.88 -14.15
N ASN A 130 -3.81 7.56 -15.44
CA ASN A 130 -5.00 7.30 -16.25
C ASN A 130 -5.56 5.91 -15.94
N LEU A 131 -6.78 5.86 -15.41
CA LEU A 131 -7.46 4.59 -15.14
C LEU A 131 -7.83 3.86 -16.44
N THR A 132 -7.61 2.55 -16.44
CA THR A 132 -8.16 1.65 -17.46
C THR A 132 -9.69 1.58 -17.32
N GLU A 133 -10.39 1.02 -18.31
CA GLU A 133 -11.85 0.83 -18.22
C GLU A 133 -12.27 -0.03 -17.02
N VAL A 134 -11.45 -1.01 -16.63
CA VAL A 134 -11.67 -1.80 -15.41
C VAL A 134 -11.48 -0.92 -14.16
N GLY A 135 -10.41 -0.11 -14.14
CA GLY A 135 -10.14 0.84 -13.06
C GLY A 135 -11.26 1.86 -12.87
N LYS A 136 -11.81 2.41 -13.96
CA LYS A 136 -12.95 3.35 -13.91
C LYS A 136 -14.22 2.70 -13.36
N LYS A 137 -14.48 1.43 -13.69
CA LYS A 137 -15.60 0.68 -13.11
C LYS A 137 -15.42 0.43 -11.62
N PHE A 138 -14.19 0.14 -11.19
CA PHE A 138 -13.90 -0.09 -9.78
C PHE A 138 -13.92 1.22 -8.97
N PHE A 139 -13.34 2.30 -9.49
CA PHE A 139 -13.28 3.64 -8.89
C PHE A 139 -14.09 4.67 -9.72
N PRO A 140 -15.43 4.60 -9.72
CA PRO A 140 -16.25 5.47 -10.58
C PRO A 140 -16.12 6.96 -10.27
N PHE A 141 -15.82 7.32 -9.02
CA PHE A 141 -15.57 8.71 -8.63
C PHE A 141 -14.25 9.26 -9.17
N ALA A 142 -13.26 8.40 -9.44
CA ALA A 142 -11.97 8.77 -9.99
C ALA A 142 -11.95 8.83 -11.53
N ALA A 143 -13.06 8.51 -12.19
CA ALA A 143 -13.15 8.46 -13.66
C ALA A 143 -13.18 9.85 -14.34
N ASN A 144 -13.52 10.91 -13.60
CA ASN A 144 -13.79 12.25 -14.15
C ASN A 144 -12.80 13.34 -13.69
N SER A 145 -11.57 12.96 -13.36
CA SER A 145 -10.46 13.82 -12.87
C SER A 145 -10.50 14.13 -11.37
N GLY A 146 -9.40 13.82 -10.69
CA GLY A 146 -9.09 14.16 -9.31
C GLY A 146 -7.66 13.72 -8.98
N TYR A 147 -6.97 14.43 -8.09
CA TYR A 147 -5.66 13.99 -7.58
C TYR A 147 -5.90 13.01 -6.42
N TYR A 148 -5.50 11.75 -6.60
CA TYR A 148 -5.65 10.74 -5.57
C TYR A 148 -4.26 10.27 -5.11
N VAL A 149 -3.93 10.53 -3.85
CA VAL A 149 -2.73 9.99 -3.22
C VAL A 149 -3.16 8.85 -2.31
N HIS A 150 -2.49 7.70 -2.43
CA HIS A 150 -2.78 6.55 -1.60
C HIS A 150 -2.56 6.90 -0.11
N PRO A 151 -3.49 6.57 0.81
CA PRO A 151 -3.43 6.98 2.23
C PRO A 151 -2.34 6.26 3.05
N GLU A 152 -1.40 5.59 2.40
CA GLU A 152 -0.29 4.89 3.07
C GLU A 152 0.63 5.88 3.79
N PHE A 153 0.71 7.12 3.31
CA PHE A 153 1.53 8.16 3.90
C PHE A 153 0.66 9.37 4.24
N GLN A 154 0.67 9.79 5.50
CA GLN A 154 0.18 11.12 5.86
C GLN A 154 1.02 12.20 5.16
N ASN A 155 0.43 13.35 4.86
CA ASN A 155 1.12 14.43 4.13
C ASN A 155 2.44 14.83 4.80
N ASP A 156 2.50 14.83 6.12
CA ASP A 156 3.72 15.15 6.87
C ASP A 156 4.80 14.07 6.73
N LEU A 157 4.39 12.79 6.62
CA LEU A 157 5.30 11.69 6.32
C LEU A 157 5.82 11.74 4.88
N VAL A 158 4.97 12.11 3.91
CA VAL A 158 5.40 12.36 2.52
C VAL A 158 6.38 13.54 2.47
N LYS A 159 6.10 14.62 3.21
CA LYS A 159 7.00 15.77 3.34
C LYS A 159 8.38 15.34 3.88
N LYS A 160 8.41 14.53 4.94
CA LYS A 160 9.65 13.98 5.50
C LYS A 160 10.40 13.09 4.50
N LEU A 161 9.69 12.21 3.78
CA LEU A 161 10.27 11.33 2.77
C LEU A 161 10.79 12.06 1.53
N LEU A 162 10.16 13.17 1.14
CA LEU A 162 10.61 13.96 0.00
C LEU A 162 11.76 14.92 0.38
N LEU A 163 11.80 15.42 1.61
CA LEU A 163 12.68 16.53 1.99
C LEU A 163 13.82 16.17 2.95
N GLU A 164 13.66 15.12 3.76
CA GLU A 164 14.56 14.86 4.91
C GLU A 164 15.23 13.49 4.87
N GLU A 165 14.65 12.49 4.19
CA GLU A 165 15.23 11.17 4.03
C GLU A 165 15.31 10.80 2.55
N ASP A 166 16.52 10.47 2.07
CA ASP A 166 16.80 9.39 1.10
C ASP A 166 17.35 9.77 -0.29
N ASP A 167 18.69 9.84 -0.38
CA ASP A 167 19.49 9.96 -1.60
C ASP A 167 19.15 8.89 -2.67
N VAL A 168 18.51 7.77 -2.27
CA VAL A 168 18.17 6.64 -3.16
C VAL A 168 16.96 6.94 -4.04
N TYR A 169 15.92 7.60 -3.49
CA TYR A 169 14.68 7.89 -4.23
C TYR A 169 14.59 9.35 -4.70
N ASN A 170 15.25 10.27 -4.00
CA ASN A 170 15.28 11.68 -4.36
C ASN A 170 16.52 12.09 -5.17
N GLY A 171 17.51 11.20 -5.33
CA GLY A 171 18.82 11.53 -5.91
C GLY A 171 18.79 12.02 -7.36
N ASN A 172 17.72 11.73 -8.09
CA ASN A 172 17.50 12.21 -9.46
C ASN A 172 16.70 13.54 -9.54
N SER A 173 16.23 14.07 -8.41
CA SER A 173 15.39 15.26 -8.30
C SER A 173 16.12 16.38 -7.57
N SER A 174 16.10 17.58 -8.15
CA SER A 174 16.59 18.78 -7.46
C SER A 174 15.68 19.14 -6.27
N ARG A 175 16.24 19.82 -5.26
CA ARG A 175 15.49 20.32 -4.10
C ARG A 175 14.27 21.18 -4.48
N GLN A 176 14.40 21.98 -5.54
CA GLN A 176 13.27 22.77 -6.08
C GLN A 176 12.15 21.90 -6.67
N GLN A 177 12.49 20.78 -7.31
CA GLN A 177 11.49 19.83 -7.81
C GLN A 177 10.77 19.13 -6.65
N LEU A 178 11.49 18.72 -5.59
CA LEU A 178 10.89 18.10 -4.41
C LEU A 178 9.97 19.08 -3.66
N GLU A 179 10.35 20.36 -3.54
CA GLU A 179 9.51 21.40 -2.96
C GLU A 179 8.24 21.68 -3.78
N LEU A 180 8.30 21.56 -5.11
CA LEU A 180 7.11 21.65 -5.98
C LEU A 180 6.17 20.47 -5.77
N GLU A 181 6.69 19.24 -5.65
CA GLU A 181 5.89 18.06 -5.33
C GLU A 181 5.23 18.19 -3.95
N VAL A 182 5.95 18.69 -2.95
CA VAL A 182 5.39 18.92 -1.61
C VAL A 182 4.23 19.91 -1.62
N ARG A 183 4.27 20.96 -2.45
CA ARG A 183 3.15 21.92 -2.57
C ARG A 183 1.87 21.29 -3.13
N LYS A 184 1.98 20.18 -3.87
CA LYS A 184 0.79 19.44 -4.34
C LYS A 184 0.07 18.75 -3.19
N LEU A 185 0.75 18.45 -2.07
CA LEU A 185 0.16 17.83 -0.88
C LEU A 185 -0.79 18.78 -0.11
N ASP A 186 -0.74 20.09 -0.39
CA ASP A 186 -1.63 21.07 0.23
C ASP A 186 -3.01 21.12 -0.48
N GLN A 187 -3.18 20.38 -1.58
CA GLN A 187 -4.48 20.15 -2.21
C GLN A 187 -5.25 19.04 -1.47
N SER A 188 -6.59 19.06 -1.49
CA SER A 188 -7.39 17.95 -0.96
C SER A 188 -7.08 16.69 -1.76
N MET A 189 -6.48 15.69 -1.13
CA MET A 189 -6.14 14.43 -1.78
C MET A 189 -7.09 13.35 -1.27
N ASP A 190 -7.94 12.83 -2.16
CA ASP A 190 -9.06 11.96 -1.81
C ASP A 190 -8.65 10.48 -1.64
N GLY A 191 -7.46 10.23 -1.09
CA GLY A 191 -6.95 8.86 -0.82
C GLY A 191 -7.86 8.03 0.06
N ILE A 192 -8.58 8.69 0.96
CA ILE A 192 -9.60 8.07 1.82
C ILE A 192 -10.77 7.53 1.00
N ASP A 193 -11.12 8.15 -0.13
CA ASP A 193 -12.21 7.68 -0.99
C ASP A 193 -11.82 6.40 -1.73
N LEU A 194 -10.55 6.30 -2.18
CA LEU A 194 -9.99 5.05 -2.70
C LEU A 194 -10.09 3.92 -1.67
N LEU A 195 -9.61 4.18 -0.44
CA LEU A 195 -9.66 3.17 0.61
C LEU A 195 -11.09 2.82 1.02
N ARG A 196 -12.01 3.79 1.03
CA ARG A 196 -13.43 3.53 1.32
C ARG A 196 -14.04 2.60 0.27
N ARG A 197 -13.69 2.77 -1.01
CA ARG A 197 -14.13 1.86 -2.08
C ARG A 197 -13.56 0.45 -1.90
N VAL A 198 -12.30 0.33 -1.49
CA VAL A 198 -11.70 -0.98 -1.15
C VAL A 198 -12.46 -1.66 -0.02
N ILE A 199 -12.79 -0.93 1.05
CA ILE A 199 -13.58 -1.48 2.16
C ILE A 199 -14.99 -1.92 1.73
N GLN A 200 -15.61 -1.21 0.78
CA GLN A 200 -16.88 -1.66 0.20
C GLN A 200 -16.71 -2.96 -0.59
N TRP A 201 -15.65 -3.07 -1.40
CA TRP A 201 -15.34 -4.27 -2.17
C TRP A 201 -15.08 -5.49 -1.30
N VAL A 202 -14.43 -5.32 -0.14
CA VAL A 202 -14.22 -6.40 0.84
C VAL A 202 -15.54 -6.98 1.38
N LYS A 203 -16.64 -6.20 1.33
CA LYS A 203 -17.96 -6.61 1.82
C LYS A 203 -18.89 -7.15 0.73
N GLU A 204 -18.50 -7.05 -0.55
CA GLU A 204 -19.26 -7.56 -1.71
C GLU A 204 -19.10 -9.08 -1.85
#